data_AF-A0A2D5VL10-F1
#
_entry.id   AF-A0A2D5VL10-F1
#
_cell.length_a   1.000
_cell.length_b   1.000
_cell.length_c   1.000
_cell.angle_alpha   90.00
_cell.angle_beta   90.00
_cell.angle_gamma   90.00
#
_symmetry.space_group_name_H-M   'P 1'
#
loop_
_entity.id
_entity.type
_entity.pdbx_description
1 polymer ?
#
loop_
_entity_poly.entity_id
_entity_poly.type
_entity_poly.pdbx_seq_one_letter_code
_entity_poly.pdbx_strand_id
1 'polypeptide(L)'
;MNGWKVSFWVSLCLLVLSNGFWAVVVIDNAVTATYRNAAHEDVLTANELLGRLVVEGGKHYSMQDITHILRQMNPDAFIVEEANTVKTQNVTFIFKDGVLVQVQ
;
A
#
# COMPACT_ATOMS: atom_id res chain seq x y z
N MET A 1 -46.01 31.62 -22.16
CA MET A 1 -44.54 31.49 -22.30
C MET A 1 -44.27 30.29 -23.20
N ASN A 2 -43.48 30.41 -24.27
CA ASN A 2 -43.27 29.30 -25.21
C ASN A 2 -42.50 28.15 -24.54
N GLY A 3 -43.09 26.96 -24.46
CA GLY A 3 -42.51 25.80 -23.75
C GLY A 3 -41.12 25.40 -24.25
N TRP A 4 -40.83 25.61 -25.53
CA TRP A 4 -39.50 25.34 -26.10
C TRP A 4 -38.41 26.26 -25.54
N LYS A 5 -38.73 27.54 -25.26
CA LYS A 5 -37.77 28.50 -24.69
C LYS A 5 -37.41 28.13 -23.26
N VAL A 6 -38.41 27.72 -22.47
CA VAL A 6 -38.22 27.30 -21.07
C VAL A 6 -37.36 26.03 -21.03
N SER A 7 -37.70 25.04 -21.86
CA SER A 7 -36.95 23.78 -21.92
C SER A 7 -35.49 23.99 -22.32
N PHE A 8 -35.22 24.90 -23.27
CA PHE A 8 -33.87 25.25 -23.66
C PHE A 8 -33.04 25.78 -22.49
N TRP A 9 -33.57 26.76 -21.76
CA TRP A 9 -32.85 27.36 -20.62
C TRP A 9 -32.65 26.38 -19.47
N VAL A 10 -33.64 25.53 -19.18
CA VAL A 10 -33.52 24.49 -18.14
C VAL A 10 -32.42 23.49 -18.52
N SER A 11 -32.42 23.00 -19.76
CA SER A 11 -31.38 22.06 -20.23
C SER A 11 -29.99 22.70 -20.24
N LEU A 12 -29.88 23.99 -20.60
CA LEU A 12 -28.62 24.71 -20.55
C LEU A 12 -28.10 24.84 -19.11
N CYS A 13 -28.96 25.22 -18.16
CA CYS A 13 -28.59 25.30 -16.75
C CYS A 13 -28.15 23.93 -16.21
N LEU A 14 -28.90 22.87 -16.51
CA LEU A 14 -28.55 21.51 -16.10
C LEU A 14 -27.21 21.07 -16.70
N LEU A 15 -26.95 21.38 -17.98
CA LEU A 15 -25.69 21.08 -18.63
C LEU A 15 -24.51 21.77 -17.92
N VAL A 16 -24.63 23.08 -17.65
CA VAL A 16 -23.57 23.86 -17.01
C VAL A 16 -23.32 23.38 -15.59
N LEU A 17 -24.38 23.18 -14.79
CA LEU A 17 -24.25 22.73 -13.41
C LEU A 17 -23.70 21.30 -13.32
N SER A 18 -24.15 20.40 -14.20
CA SER A 18 -23.66 19.02 -14.24
C SER A 18 -22.17 18.97 -14.59
N ASN A 19 -21.74 19.71 -15.62
CA ASN A 19 -20.32 19.77 -15.98
C ASN A 19 -19.48 20.42 -14.88
N GLY A 20 -19.97 21.48 -14.24
CA GLY A 20 -19.30 22.12 -13.11
C GLY A 20 -19.13 21.15 -11.93
N PHE A 21 -20.18 20.40 -11.59
CA PHE A 21 -20.13 19.37 -10.56
C PHE A 21 -19.09 18.29 -10.89
N TRP A 22 -19.13 17.74 -12.12
CA TRP A 22 -18.16 16.74 -12.54
C TRP A 22 -16.72 17.25 -12.56
N ALA A 23 -16.50 18.52 -12.93
CA ALA A 23 -15.17 19.12 -12.87
C ALA A 23 -14.62 19.16 -11.44
N VAL A 24 -15.44 19.56 -10.46
CA VAL A 24 -15.05 19.56 -9.04
C VAL A 24 -14.75 18.14 -8.55
N VAL A 25 -15.61 17.17 -8.87
CA VAL A 25 -15.40 15.76 -8.50
C VAL A 25 -14.11 15.19 -9.09
N VAL A 26 -13.79 15.53 -10.34
CA VAL A 26 -12.54 15.07 -10.99
C VAL A 26 -11.32 15.70 -10.30
N ILE A 27 -11.37 16.99 -9.96
CA ILE A 27 -10.28 17.67 -9.25
C ILE A 27 -10.07 17.03 -7.88
N ASP A 28 -11.13 16.80 -7.11
CA ASP A 28 -11.06 16.19 -5.77
C ASP A 28 -10.47 14.78 -5.80
N ASN A 29 -10.90 13.96 -6.77
CA ASN A 29 -10.35 12.62 -6.98
C ASN A 29 -8.87 12.66 -7.40
N ALA A 30 -8.49 13.61 -8.27
CA ALA A 30 -7.10 13.76 -8.70
C ALA A 30 -6.19 14.13 -7.52
N VAL A 31 -6.61 15.10 -6.70
CA VAL A 31 -5.87 15.52 -5.50
C VAL A 31 -5.76 14.36 -4.50
N THR A 32 -6.87 13.66 -4.25
CA THR A 32 -6.89 12.49 -3.35
C THR A 32 -5.95 11.38 -3.83
N ALA A 33 -5.94 11.10 -5.14
CA ALA A 33 -5.05 10.12 -5.73
C ALA A 33 -3.57 10.52 -5.54
N THR A 34 -3.23 11.79 -5.74
CA THR A 34 -1.87 12.29 -5.52
C THR A 34 -1.42 12.10 -4.08
N TYR A 35 -2.23 12.51 -3.10
CA TYR A 35 -1.88 12.33 -1.68
C TYR A 35 -1.78 10.87 -1.28
N ARG A 36 -2.69 10.02 -1.78
CA ARG A 36 -2.63 8.58 -1.51
C ARG A 36 -1.36 7.95 -2.06
N ASN A 37 -0.94 8.35 -3.26
CA ASN A 37 0.27 7.82 -3.88
C ASN A 37 1.52 8.25 -3.11
N ALA A 38 1.61 9.53 -2.72
CA ALA A 38 2.71 10.03 -1.91
C ALA A 38 2.79 9.29 -0.55
N ALA A 39 1.67 9.17 0.16
CA ALA A 39 1.63 8.43 1.42
C ALA A 39 2.00 6.95 1.25
N HIS A 40 1.61 6.32 0.13
CA HIS A 40 1.99 4.95 -0.16
C HIS A 40 3.50 4.81 -0.42
N GLU A 41 4.09 5.75 -1.16
CA GLU A 41 5.53 5.80 -1.42
C GLU A 41 6.35 5.99 -0.13
N ASP A 42 5.87 6.86 0.78
CA ASP A 42 6.48 7.04 2.09
C ASP A 42 6.46 5.74 2.92
N VAL A 43 5.33 5.00 2.90
CA VAL A 43 5.22 3.70 3.59
C VAL A 43 6.13 2.65 2.96
N LEU A 44 6.21 2.60 1.62
CA LEU A 44 7.13 1.69 0.93
C LEU A 44 8.58 1.98 1.30
N THR A 45 8.97 3.26 1.31
CA THR A 45 10.31 3.70 1.68
C THR A 45 10.64 3.35 3.13
N ALA A 46 9.69 3.57 4.05
CA ALA A 46 9.85 3.20 5.46
C ALA A 46 9.99 1.68 5.64
N ASN A 47 9.14 0.88 4.97
CA ASN A 47 9.23 -0.58 5.00
C ASN A 47 10.55 -1.09 4.42
N GLU A 48 11.03 -0.50 3.33
CA GLU A 48 12.34 -0.86 2.77
C GLU A 48 13.48 -0.52 3.74
N LEU A 49 13.45 0.65 4.37
CA LEU A 49 14.45 1.06 5.36
C LEU A 49 14.45 0.13 6.57
N LEU A 50 13.27 -0.20 7.11
CA LEU A 50 13.12 -1.14 8.22
C LEU A 50 13.55 -2.55 7.82
N GLY A 51 13.19 -3.01 6.62
CA GLY A 51 13.62 -4.30 6.09
C GLY A 51 15.15 -4.38 5.98
N ARG A 52 15.80 -3.33 5.46
CA ARG A 52 17.27 -3.24 5.42
C ARG A 52 17.88 -3.22 6.82
N LEU A 53 17.29 -2.50 7.78
CA LEU A 53 17.76 -2.50 9.17
C LEU A 53 17.70 -3.92 9.77
N VAL A 54 16.61 -4.66 9.53
CA VAL A 54 16.47 -6.04 9.97
C VAL A 54 17.48 -6.95 9.29
N VAL A 55 17.74 -6.78 7.99
CA VAL A 55 18.79 -7.54 7.28
C VAL A 55 20.16 -7.28 7.89
N GLU A 56 20.53 -6.02 8.10
CA GLU A 56 21.84 -5.63 8.66
C GLU A 56 22.05 -6.13 10.09
N GLY A 57 21.04 -5.98 10.96
CA GLY A 57 21.08 -6.54 12.33
C GLY A 57 20.92 -8.07 12.35
N GLY A 58 20.33 -8.62 11.31
CA GLY A 58 19.96 -10.03 11.15
C GLY A 58 21.06 -10.94 10.61
N LYS A 59 22.18 -10.39 10.11
CA LYS A 59 23.22 -11.16 9.38
C LYS A 59 23.81 -12.34 10.14
N HIS A 60 23.78 -12.29 11.47
CA HIS A 60 24.32 -13.32 12.34
C HIS A 60 23.28 -14.36 12.79
N TYR A 61 22.01 -14.16 12.46
CA TYR A 61 20.92 -15.05 12.83
C TYR A 61 20.65 -16.04 11.70
N SER A 62 20.51 -17.31 12.07
CA SER A 62 20.06 -18.35 11.15
C SER A 62 18.55 -18.26 10.90
N MET A 63 18.08 -18.96 9.88
CA MET A 63 16.64 -19.10 9.60
C MET A 63 15.86 -19.65 10.81
N GLN A 64 16.44 -20.58 11.56
CA GLN A 64 15.83 -21.14 12.76
C GLN A 64 15.73 -20.11 13.88
N ASP A 65 16.78 -19.29 14.07
CA ASP A 65 16.78 -18.23 15.09
C ASP A 65 15.70 -17.18 14.79
N ILE A 66 15.62 -16.73 13.53
CA ILE A 66 14.58 -15.78 13.09
C ILE A 66 13.19 -16.37 13.32
N THR A 67 12.97 -17.63 12.93
CA THR A 67 11.68 -18.28 13.15
C THR A 67 11.33 -18.40 14.64
N HIS A 68 12.33 -18.72 15.47
CA HIS A 68 12.14 -18.78 16.91
C HIS A 68 11.76 -17.42 17.49
N ILE A 69 12.45 -16.34 17.09
CA ILE A 69 12.13 -14.97 17.49
C ILE A 69 10.71 -14.58 17.05
N LEU A 70 10.32 -14.92 15.81
CA LEU A 70 8.97 -14.65 15.31
C LEU A 70 7.90 -15.34 16.16
N ARG A 71 8.12 -16.60 16.55
CA ARG A 71 7.20 -17.34 17.44
C ARG A 71 7.17 -16.78 18.86
N GLN A 72 8.28 -16.25 19.37
CA GLN A 72 8.30 -15.58 20.68
C GLN A 72 7.51 -14.26 20.66
N MET A 73 7.64 -13.48 19.59
CA MET A 73 6.97 -12.18 19.46
C MET A 73 5.47 -12.33 19.17
N ASN A 74 5.10 -13.33 18.37
CA ASN A 74 3.71 -13.61 18.05
C ASN A 74 3.44 -15.12 18.02
N PRO A 75 3.08 -15.71 19.18
CA PRO A 75 2.87 -17.15 19.30
C PRO A 75 1.75 -17.71 18.41
N ASP A 76 0.75 -16.88 18.11
CA ASP A 76 -0.42 -17.27 17.32
C ASP A 76 -0.23 -17.01 15.81
N ALA A 77 0.92 -16.48 15.40
CA ALA A 77 1.20 -16.21 13.99
C ALA A 77 1.35 -17.53 13.22
N PHE A 78 0.66 -17.61 12.07
CA PHE A 78 0.90 -18.66 11.10
C PHE A 78 2.22 -18.39 10.38
N ILE A 79 3.20 -19.26 10.60
CA ILE A 79 4.54 -19.17 10.01
C ILE A 79 4.75 -20.36 9.08
N VAL A 80 5.20 -20.06 7.86
CA VAL A 80 5.55 -21.06 6.85
C VAL A 80 7.06 -21.00 6.62
N GLU A 81 7.72 -22.13 6.84
CA GLU A 81 9.15 -22.32 6.58
C GLU A 81 9.30 -23.11 5.27
N GLU A 82 10.00 -22.51 4.29
CA GLU A 82 10.38 -23.14 3.02
C GLU A 82 11.91 -23.15 2.90
N ALA A 83 12.46 -23.84 1.89
CA ALA A 83 13.90 -24.11 1.76
C ALA A 83 14.82 -22.88 1.97
N ASN A 84 14.40 -21.70 1.49
CA ASN A 84 15.16 -20.46 1.59
C ASN A 84 14.31 -19.27 2.10
N THR A 85 13.08 -19.51 2.59
CA THR A 85 12.21 -18.41 3.01
C THR A 85 11.43 -18.74 4.28
N VAL A 86 11.16 -17.71 5.08
CA VAL A 86 10.23 -17.77 6.21
C VAL A 86 9.16 -16.74 5.95
N LYS A 87 7.90 -17.16 5.87
CA LYS A 87 6.76 -16.30 5.61
C LYS A 87 5.88 -16.24 6.85
N THR A 88 5.46 -15.04 7.24
CA THR A 88 4.50 -14.85 8.32
C THR A 88 3.61 -13.66 7.99
N GLN A 89 2.30 -13.85 8.07
CA GLN A 89 1.32 -12.82 7.74
C GLN A 89 1.58 -12.20 6.34
N ASN A 90 2.05 -10.95 6.30
CA ASN A 90 2.37 -10.18 5.10
C ASN A 90 3.88 -9.90 4.97
N VAL A 91 4.73 -10.64 5.68
CA VAL A 91 6.19 -10.47 5.65
C VAL A 91 6.88 -11.77 5.23
N THR A 92 7.85 -11.66 4.34
CA THR A 92 8.68 -12.74 3.82
C THR A 92 10.15 -12.42 4.09
N PHE A 93 10.80 -13.28 4.85
CA PHE A 93 12.23 -13.28 5.08
C PHE A 93 12.88 -14.22 4.06
N ILE A 94 13.89 -13.74 3.34
CA ILE A 94 14.60 -14.50 2.30
C ILE A 94 16.04 -14.70 2.74
N PHE A 95 16.46 -15.96 2.70
CA PHE A 95 17.79 -16.40 3.08
C PHE A 95 18.57 -16.86 1.85
N LYS A 96 19.87 -16.55 1.82
CA LYS A 96 20.81 -17.07 0.82
C LYS A 96 22.08 -17.50 1.54
N ASP A 97 22.53 -18.72 1.26
CA ASP A 97 23.70 -19.33 1.90
C ASP A 97 23.60 -19.30 3.45
N GLY A 98 22.37 -19.43 3.98
CA GLY A 98 22.09 -19.41 5.42
C GLY A 98 22.02 -18.02 6.06
N VAL A 99 22.23 -16.95 5.29
CA VAL A 99 22.21 -15.56 5.78
C VAL A 99 20.95 -14.85 5.31
N LEU A 100 20.33 -14.04 6.18
CA LEU A 100 19.21 -13.19 5.81
C LEU A 100 19.69 -12.12 4.82
N VAL A 101 19.11 -12.11 3.61
CA VAL A 101 19.47 -11.17 2.55
C VAL A 101 18.38 -10.15 2.26
N GLN A 102 17.12 -10.47 2.56
CA GLN A 102 16.00 -9.60 2.25
C GLN A 102 14.80 -9.85 3.16
N VAL A 103 14.04 -8.79 3.44
CA VAL A 103 12.73 -8.82 4.08
C VAL A 103 11.76 -8.05 3.18
N GLN A 104 10.60 -8.64 2.87
CA GLN A 104 9.57 -8.07 1.99
C GLN A 104 8.20 -8.17 2.62
#